data_AF-A0A953CAE0-F1
#
_entry.id   AF-A0A953CAE0-F1
#
_cell.length_a   1.000
_cell.length_b   1.000
_cell.length_c   1.000
_cell.angle_alpha   90.00
_cell.angle_beta   90.00
_cell.angle_gamma   90.00
#
_symmetry.space_group_name_H-M   'P 1'
#
loop_
_entity.id
_entity.type
_entity.pdbx_description
1 polymer ?
#
loop_
_entity_poly.entity_id
_entity_poly.type
_entity_poly.pdbx_seq_one_letter_code
_entity_poly.pdbx_strand_id
1 'polypeptide(L)'
;MLKRTPLRGLFLPVLGFLGAAAPASADPVRVEARFVIDQQPAPPMANTPLRIVVGNGDDLRKAGAGNIYTTDADGRVAFDIEAPVIRRKITLDNPIVGHDAWFVEVGVELDIVGRPTLYIVQLDLVRAGTVGVMTASMKGASGDFDAPLVFHDDTHSWTFPGEPDGWRLTGIGANLLSHEMEGSAETGWKIRLELSKQIFMVR
;
A
#
# COMPACT_ATOMS: atom_id res chain seq x y z
N MET A 1 -46.54 34.98 -56.94
CA MET A 1 -46.68 33.51 -57.09
C MET A 1 -45.41 32.97 -57.74
N LEU A 2 -44.44 32.46 -56.97
CA LEU A 2 -43.49 31.42 -57.39
C LEU A 2 -42.76 30.88 -56.14
N LYS A 3 -42.45 29.59 -56.17
CA LYS A 3 -42.31 28.65 -55.05
C LYS A 3 -41.03 28.83 -54.21
N ARG A 4 -41.16 28.65 -52.89
CA ARG A 4 -40.05 28.47 -51.93
C ARG A 4 -39.61 27.01 -51.92
N THR A 5 -38.32 26.77 -52.10
CA THR A 5 -37.65 25.47 -51.98
C THR A 5 -37.09 25.32 -50.55
N PRO A 6 -37.32 24.21 -49.82
CA PRO A 6 -36.69 24.01 -48.52
C PRO A 6 -35.27 23.46 -48.65
N LEU A 7 -34.30 24.14 -48.02
CA LEU A 7 -32.95 23.62 -47.80
C LEU A 7 -33.00 22.47 -46.78
N ARG A 8 -32.42 21.34 -47.17
CA ARG A 8 -32.23 20.14 -46.35
C ARG A 8 -31.27 20.43 -45.19
N GLY A 9 -31.65 19.97 -44.00
CA GLY A 9 -30.84 20.04 -42.79
C GLY A 9 -29.57 19.19 -42.88
N LEU A 10 -28.47 19.76 -42.40
CA LEU A 10 -27.20 19.08 -42.20
C LEU A 10 -27.10 18.74 -40.70
N PHE A 11 -27.35 17.48 -40.36
CA PHE A 11 -27.05 16.92 -39.04
C PHE A 11 -25.56 16.59 -38.98
N LEU A 12 -24.77 17.33 -38.20
CA LEU A 12 -23.40 16.93 -37.85
C LEU A 12 -23.46 15.92 -36.70
N PRO A 13 -22.86 14.72 -36.80
CA PRO A 13 -22.67 13.87 -35.65
C PRO A 13 -21.54 14.44 -34.78
N VAL A 14 -21.85 14.69 -33.52
CA VAL A 14 -20.87 14.95 -32.45
C VAL A 14 -20.04 13.68 -32.28
N LEU A 15 -18.78 13.71 -32.72
CA LEU A 15 -17.82 12.64 -32.48
C LEU A 15 -17.30 12.82 -31.04
N GLY A 16 -17.96 12.17 -30.09
CA GLY A 16 -17.49 12.08 -28.72
C GLY A 16 -16.24 11.19 -28.66
N PHE A 17 -15.08 11.81 -28.43
CA PHE A 17 -13.89 11.09 -27.99
C PHE A 17 -14.09 10.66 -26.53
N LEU A 18 -14.69 9.49 -26.32
CA LEU A 18 -14.52 8.75 -25.08
C LEU A 18 -13.08 8.22 -25.09
N GLY A 19 -12.16 8.97 -24.48
CA GLY A 19 -10.85 8.45 -24.12
C GLY A 19 -11.05 7.31 -23.14
N ALA A 20 -10.99 6.07 -23.63
CA ALA A 20 -10.91 4.90 -22.77
C ALA A 20 -9.60 5.02 -21.96
N ALA A 21 -9.72 5.26 -20.65
CA ALA A 21 -8.60 5.07 -19.74
C ALA A 21 -8.13 3.62 -19.94
N ALA A 22 -6.87 3.43 -20.32
CA ALA A 22 -6.30 2.09 -20.38
C ALA A 22 -6.52 1.43 -19.01
N PRO A 23 -7.04 0.19 -18.96
CA PRO A 23 -7.16 -0.50 -17.69
C PRO A 23 -5.78 -0.53 -17.05
N ALA A 24 -5.69 -0.15 -15.78
CA ALA A 24 -4.48 -0.41 -14.99
C ALA A 24 -4.20 -1.91 -15.13
N SER A 25 -3.07 -2.28 -15.75
CA SER A 25 -2.67 -3.67 -15.90
C SER A 25 -2.57 -4.26 -14.51
N ALA A 26 -3.41 -5.25 -14.22
CA ALA A 26 -3.23 -6.09 -13.05
C ALA A 26 -2.27 -7.20 -13.49
N ASP A 27 -1.15 -7.30 -12.78
CA ASP A 27 -0.14 -8.31 -13.02
C ASP A 27 -0.26 -9.40 -11.94
N PRO A 28 0.10 -10.67 -12.24
CA PRO A 28 0.11 -11.73 -11.25
C PRO A 28 1.23 -11.49 -10.24
N VAL A 29 0.89 -11.51 -8.95
CA VAL A 29 1.79 -11.30 -7.81
C VAL A 29 1.67 -12.44 -6.81
N ARG A 30 2.78 -13.13 -6.55
CA ARG A 30 2.93 -14.03 -5.41
C ARG A 30 3.43 -13.24 -4.20
N VAL A 31 2.69 -13.25 -3.10
CA VAL A 31 3.12 -12.67 -1.83
C VAL A 31 3.50 -13.78 -0.86
N GLU A 32 4.65 -13.65 -0.22
CA GLU A 32 5.12 -14.47 0.89
C GLU A 32 5.47 -13.54 2.05
N ALA A 33 4.69 -13.57 3.13
CA ALA A 33 4.91 -12.69 4.27
C ALA A 33 5.07 -13.49 5.57
N ARG A 34 5.95 -13.02 6.44
CA ARG A 34 6.15 -13.53 7.80
C ARG A 34 5.94 -12.42 8.83
N PHE A 35 5.21 -12.75 9.88
CA PHE A 35 4.86 -11.84 10.97
C PHE A 35 5.35 -12.38 12.30
N VAL A 36 6.09 -11.55 13.03
CA VAL A 36 6.63 -11.89 14.36
C VAL A 36 6.27 -10.80 15.37
N ILE A 37 6.35 -11.13 16.65
CA ILE A 37 6.26 -10.15 17.74
C ILE A 37 7.69 -9.63 18.02
N ASP A 38 7.82 -8.31 18.17
CA ASP A 38 9.08 -7.62 18.49
C ASP A 38 9.46 -7.82 19.96
N GLN A 39 9.84 -9.06 20.28
CA GLN A 39 10.33 -9.52 21.56
C GLN A 39 11.52 -10.47 21.31
N GLN A 40 12.30 -10.78 22.34
CA GLN A 40 13.43 -11.72 22.21
C GLN A 40 13.22 -12.95 23.10
N PRO A 41 13.22 -14.17 22.51
CA PRO A 41 13.28 -14.47 21.07
C PRO A 41 12.02 -13.98 20.34
N ALA A 42 12.10 -13.67 19.04
CA ALA A 42 10.99 -13.15 18.24
C ALA A 42 9.92 -14.23 17.99
N PRO A 43 8.82 -14.27 18.76
CA PRO A 43 7.79 -15.27 18.62
C PRO A 43 7.00 -15.05 17.31
N PRO A 44 6.59 -16.11 16.61
CA PRO A 44 5.72 -15.96 15.44
C PRO A 44 4.34 -15.46 15.87
N MET A 45 3.73 -14.62 15.03
CA MET A 45 2.30 -14.28 15.15
C MET A 45 1.46 -15.42 14.59
N ALA A 46 1.40 -16.56 15.29
CA ALA A 46 0.74 -17.78 14.80
C ALA A 46 -0.79 -17.68 14.82
N ASN A 47 -1.47 -18.32 13.86
CA ASN A 47 -2.94 -18.43 13.78
C ASN A 47 -3.68 -17.09 13.90
N THR A 48 -3.06 -16.00 13.45
CA THR A 48 -3.55 -14.64 13.57
C THR A 48 -4.22 -14.23 12.25
N PRO A 49 -5.50 -13.82 12.26
CA PRO A 49 -6.14 -13.27 11.08
C PRO A 49 -5.60 -11.86 10.81
N LEU A 50 -5.08 -11.64 9.61
CA LEU A 50 -4.52 -10.37 9.16
C LEU A 50 -5.22 -9.95 7.86
N ARG A 51 -5.71 -8.72 7.79
CA ARG A 51 -6.15 -8.15 6.52
C ARG A 51 -4.93 -7.70 5.74
N ILE A 52 -4.79 -8.21 4.51
CA ILE A 52 -3.71 -7.89 3.60
C ILE A 52 -4.30 -7.40 2.28
N VAL A 53 -3.78 -6.30 1.77
CA VAL A 53 -4.17 -5.67 0.51
C VAL A 53 -2.92 -5.41 -0.31
N VAL A 54 -2.97 -5.66 -1.62
CA VAL A 54 -1.88 -5.38 -2.56
C VAL A 54 -2.44 -4.48 -3.64
N GLY A 55 -1.76 -3.38 -3.94
CA GLY A 55 -2.24 -2.40 -4.90
C GLY A 55 -1.42 -1.12 -4.85
N ASN A 56 -2.02 0.00 -5.27
CA ASN A 56 -1.39 1.32 -5.25
C ASN A 56 -2.41 2.39 -4.87
N GLY A 57 -1.98 3.42 -4.13
CA GLY A 57 -2.73 4.66 -3.95
C GLY A 57 -3.93 4.53 -3.01
N ASP A 58 -4.98 5.32 -3.28
CA ASP A 58 -6.09 5.51 -2.34
C ASP A 58 -6.97 4.27 -2.17
N ASP A 59 -7.08 3.43 -3.21
CA ASP A 59 -7.88 2.20 -3.15
C ASP A 59 -7.38 1.22 -2.09
N LEU A 60 -6.06 1.19 -1.86
CA LEU A 60 -5.44 0.36 -0.83
C LEU A 60 -5.85 0.79 0.58
N ARG A 61 -6.16 2.07 0.77
CA ARG A 61 -6.53 2.66 2.07
C ARG A 61 -8.00 2.45 2.42
N LYS A 62 -8.82 1.95 1.48
CA LYS A 62 -10.24 1.70 1.75
C LYS A 62 -10.43 0.68 2.87
N ALA A 63 -11.37 0.97 3.78
CA ALA A 63 -11.63 0.11 4.94
C ALA A 63 -12.03 -1.34 4.55
N GLY A 64 -12.64 -1.50 3.38
CA GLY A 64 -13.05 -2.80 2.83
C GLY A 64 -12.10 -3.41 1.81
N ALA A 65 -10.93 -2.81 1.54
CA ALA A 65 -9.98 -3.35 0.57
C ALA A 65 -9.21 -4.56 1.11
N GLY A 66 -8.75 -5.44 0.22
CA GLY A 66 -7.94 -6.61 0.57
C GLY A 66 -8.73 -7.81 1.05
N ASN A 67 -8.00 -8.81 1.52
CA ASN A 67 -8.54 -10.09 2.00
C ASN A 67 -7.97 -10.42 3.38
N ILE A 68 -8.69 -11.24 4.14
CA ILE A 68 -8.20 -11.74 5.43
C ILE A 68 -7.47 -13.06 5.19
N TYR A 69 -6.23 -13.13 5.67
CA TYR A 69 -5.41 -14.33 5.67
C TYR A 69 -5.05 -14.69 7.11
N THR A 70 -5.14 -15.97 7.46
CA THR A 70 -4.71 -16.45 8.77
C THR A 70 -3.28 -16.98 8.66
N THR A 71 -2.38 -16.47 9.49
CA THR A 71 -1.00 -16.95 9.54
C THR A 71 -0.91 -18.40 10.02
N ASP A 72 0.09 -19.14 9.53
CA ASP A 72 0.40 -20.48 10.01
C ASP A 72 1.11 -20.49 11.38
N ALA A 73 1.58 -21.65 11.83
CA ALA A 73 2.28 -21.81 13.11
C ALA A 73 3.61 -21.03 13.19
N ASP A 74 4.23 -20.73 12.04
CA ASP A 74 5.48 -19.97 11.93
C ASP A 74 5.22 -18.47 11.67
N GLY A 75 3.97 -18.03 11.72
CA GLY A 75 3.55 -16.65 11.48
C GLY A 75 3.56 -16.28 10.00
N ARG A 76 3.46 -17.25 9.09
CA ARG A 76 3.58 -17.02 7.64
C ARG A 76 2.24 -17.05 6.93
N VAL A 77 2.16 -16.32 5.82
CA VAL A 77 1.11 -16.41 4.81
C VAL A 77 1.75 -16.41 3.44
N ALA A 78 1.14 -17.15 2.51
CA ALA A 78 1.55 -17.10 1.11
C ALA A 78 0.34 -17.26 0.20
N PHE A 79 0.19 -16.37 -0.78
CA PHE A 79 -0.97 -16.31 -1.67
C PHE A 79 -0.62 -15.66 -3.00
N ASP A 80 -1.46 -15.90 -4.00
CA ASP A 80 -1.39 -15.29 -5.33
C ASP A 80 -2.53 -14.27 -5.48
N ILE A 81 -2.24 -13.13 -6.10
CA ILE A 81 -3.21 -12.06 -6.35
C ILE A 81 -2.85 -11.31 -7.64
N GLU A 82 -3.87 -10.80 -8.32
CA GLU A 82 -3.68 -9.84 -9.42
C GLU A 82 -3.65 -8.43 -8.83
N ALA A 83 -2.55 -7.70 -9.04
CA ALA A 83 -2.38 -6.36 -8.50
C ALA A 83 -1.67 -5.43 -9.48
N PRO A 84 -1.98 -4.12 -9.47
CA PRO A 84 -1.28 -3.17 -10.33
C PRO A 84 0.18 -3.04 -9.90
N VAL A 85 1.10 -3.39 -10.80
CA VAL A 85 2.53 -3.07 -10.65
C VAL A 85 2.91 -2.04 -11.69
N ILE A 86 3.23 -0.83 -11.24
CA ILE A 86 3.39 0.32 -12.14
C ILE A 86 4.85 0.72 -12.27
N ARG A 87 5.21 1.32 -13.41
CA ARG A 87 6.52 1.97 -13.54
C ARG A 87 6.45 3.39 -13.01
N ARG A 88 7.46 3.80 -12.24
CA ARG A 88 7.66 5.20 -11.85
C ARG A 88 9.13 5.59 -11.85
N LYS A 89 9.37 6.91 -11.86
CA LYS A 89 10.70 7.48 -11.66
C LYS A 89 10.87 7.80 -10.18
N ILE A 90 11.94 7.30 -9.59
CA ILE A 90 12.31 7.62 -8.20
C ILE A 90 13.67 8.28 -8.13
N THR A 91 13.87 9.05 -7.07
CA THR A 91 15.16 9.63 -6.70
C THR A 91 15.63 8.92 -5.44
N LEU A 92 16.82 8.34 -5.45
CA LEU A 92 17.37 7.64 -4.28
C LEU A 92 18.35 8.57 -3.54
N ASP A 93 19.49 8.88 -4.15
CA ASP A 93 20.58 9.64 -3.48
C ASP A 93 20.93 10.97 -4.16
N ASN A 94 20.64 11.09 -5.46
CA ASN A 94 20.98 12.27 -6.25
C ASN A 94 19.72 12.86 -6.89
N PRO A 95 19.30 14.10 -6.53
CA PRO A 95 18.08 14.74 -7.03
C PRO A 95 18.06 14.97 -8.55
N ILE A 96 19.17 14.75 -9.25
CA ILE A 96 19.30 14.94 -10.70
C ILE A 96 19.11 13.62 -11.47
N VAL A 97 19.35 12.46 -10.84
CA VAL A 97 19.31 11.16 -11.52
C VAL A 97 18.06 10.39 -11.09
N GLY A 98 17.06 10.39 -11.97
CA GLY A 98 15.87 9.56 -11.81
C GLY A 98 16.14 8.11 -12.21
N HIS A 99 15.80 7.17 -11.34
CA HIS A 99 15.86 5.73 -11.60
C HIS A 99 14.48 5.22 -12.02
N ASP A 100 14.43 4.36 -13.04
CA ASP A 100 13.22 3.59 -13.33
C ASP A 100 13.04 2.52 -12.26
N ALA A 101 11.84 2.49 -11.67
CA ALA A 101 11.45 1.52 -10.68
C ALA A 101 10.11 0.88 -11.06
N TRP A 102 9.96 -0.39 -10.72
CA TRP A 102 8.65 -1.04 -10.62
C TRP A 102 8.12 -0.90 -9.21
N PHE A 103 6.87 -0.48 -9.09
CA PHE A 103 6.28 -0.05 -7.84
C PHE A 103 5.01 -0.81 -7.53
N VAL A 104 4.90 -1.23 -6.26
CA VAL A 104 3.71 -1.84 -5.67
C VAL A 104 3.66 -1.52 -4.18
N GLU A 105 2.47 -1.40 -3.62
CA GLU A 105 2.25 -1.27 -2.19
C GLU A 105 1.58 -2.53 -1.62
N VAL A 106 2.03 -2.95 -0.44
CA VAL A 106 1.40 -4.00 0.36
C VAL A 106 0.94 -3.40 1.68
N GLY A 107 -0.38 -3.36 1.90
CA GLY A 107 -0.99 -2.94 3.15
C GLY A 107 -1.26 -4.14 4.05
N VAL A 108 -0.85 -4.07 5.30
CA VAL A 108 -1.16 -5.05 6.35
C VAL A 108 -1.86 -4.35 7.51
N GLU A 109 -3.04 -4.82 7.87
CA GLU A 109 -3.73 -4.32 9.06
C GLU A 109 -3.23 -5.02 10.32
N LEU A 110 -2.69 -4.25 11.25
CA LEU A 110 -2.32 -4.65 12.60
C LEU A 110 -2.88 -3.62 13.59
N ASP A 111 -3.04 -3.99 14.86
CA ASP A 111 -3.36 -3.01 15.89
C ASP A 111 -2.10 -2.33 16.44
N ILE A 112 -2.24 -1.04 16.77
CA ILE A 112 -1.34 -0.31 17.65
C ILE A 112 -2.13 0.07 18.90
N VAL A 113 -1.77 -0.49 20.05
CA VAL A 113 -2.42 -0.17 21.33
C VAL A 113 -3.96 -0.36 21.24
N GLY A 114 -4.39 -1.45 20.60
CA GLY A 114 -5.81 -1.78 20.41
C GLY A 114 -6.53 -0.97 19.32
N ARG A 115 -5.83 -0.13 18.56
CA ARG A 115 -6.41 0.66 17.46
C ARG A 115 -6.02 0.08 16.09
N PRO A 116 -6.98 -0.28 15.21
CA PRO A 116 -6.68 -0.77 13.87
C PRO A 116 -5.84 0.23 13.07
N THR A 117 -4.74 -0.24 12.50
CA THR A 117 -3.78 0.57 11.74
C THR A 117 -3.33 -0.20 10.50
N LEU A 118 -3.34 0.47 9.36
CA LEU A 118 -2.85 -0.07 8.10
C LEU A 118 -1.38 0.31 7.94
N TYR A 119 -0.51 -0.70 7.96
CA TYR A 119 0.91 -0.57 7.67
C TYR A 119 1.11 -0.75 6.18
N ILE A 120 1.55 0.30 5.51
CA ILE A 120 1.72 0.32 4.05
C ILE A 120 3.21 0.18 3.76
N VAL A 121 3.59 -0.97 3.21
CA VAL A 121 4.93 -1.25 2.70
C VAL A 121 4.98 -0.87 1.22
N GLN A 122 5.71 0.18 0.91
CA GLN A 122 6.01 0.63 -0.44
C GLN A 122 7.25 -0.08 -0.94
N LEU A 123 7.17 -0.73 -2.10
CA LEU A 123 8.28 -1.44 -2.71
C LEU A 123 8.61 -0.83 -4.07
N ASP A 124 9.85 -0.39 -4.23
CA ASP A 124 10.43 0.01 -5.51
C ASP A 124 11.52 -0.97 -5.93
N LEU A 125 11.28 -1.76 -6.97
CA LEU A 125 12.31 -2.57 -7.59
C LEU A 125 13.09 -1.73 -8.61
N VAL A 126 14.34 -1.42 -8.26
CA VAL A 126 15.32 -0.79 -9.15
C VAL A 126 16.39 -1.80 -9.56
N ARG A 127 17.26 -1.41 -10.49
CA ARG A 127 18.39 -2.25 -10.93
C ARG A 127 19.30 -2.72 -9.78
N ALA A 128 19.43 -1.93 -8.72
CA ALA A 128 20.28 -2.25 -7.57
C ALA A 128 19.63 -3.20 -6.56
N GLY A 129 18.32 -3.49 -6.69
CA GLY A 129 17.56 -4.27 -5.73
C GLY A 129 16.23 -3.61 -5.38
N THR A 130 15.57 -4.15 -4.36
CA THR A 130 14.32 -3.59 -3.84
C THR A 130 14.60 -2.53 -2.79
N VAL A 131 13.90 -1.39 -2.88
CA VAL A 131 13.85 -0.36 -1.85
C VAL A 131 12.48 -0.43 -1.19
N GLY A 132 12.47 -0.55 0.14
CA GLY A 132 11.27 -0.69 0.94
C GLY A 132 11.11 0.44 1.95
N VAL A 133 9.93 1.05 2.01
CA VAL A 133 9.55 2.02 3.04
C VAL A 133 8.24 1.57 3.68
N MET A 134 8.12 1.70 5.00
CA MET A 134 6.88 1.39 5.70
C MET A 134 6.32 2.65 6.36
N THR A 135 5.02 2.86 6.19
CA THR A 135 4.26 3.93 6.86
C THR A 135 3.06 3.33 7.60
N ALA A 136 2.50 4.07 8.54
CA ALA A 136 1.32 3.66 9.30
C ALA A 136 0.21 4.70 9.17
N SER A 137 -0.98 4.26 8.76
CA SER A 137 -2.17 5.09 8.67
C SER A 137 -3.32 4.48 9.47
N MET A 138 -4.05 5.32 10.18
CA MET A 138 -5.23 4.96 10.97
C MET A 138 -6.49 5.34 10.22
N LYS A 139 -7.63 4.82 10.70
CA LYS A 139 -8.94 5.24 10.18
C LYS A 139 -9.18 6.72 10.48
N GLY A 140 -9.42 7.52 9.45
CA GLY A 140 -9.84 8.91 9.60
C GLY A 140 -11.36 9.06 9.64
N ALA A 141 -11.83 10.28 9.45
CA ALA A 141 -13.26 10.62 9.55
C ALA A 141 -14.14 9.93 8.48
N SER A 142 -13.55 9.56 7.35
CA SER A 142 -14.19 8.79 6.27
C SER A 142 -14.42 7.32 6.62
N GLY A 143 -13.73 6.81 7.65
CA GLY A 143 -13.63 5.38 7.97
C GLY A 143 -12.53 4.65 7.21
N ASP A 144 -11.95 5.27 6.17
CA ASP A 144 -10.79 4.77 5.43
C ASP A 144 -9.49 5.04 6.19
N PHE A 145 -8.42 4.30 5.86
CA PHE A 145 -7.09 4.44 6.47
C PHE A 145 -6.30 5.62 5.85
N ASP A 146 -6.83 6.83 6.01
CA ASP A 146 -6.31 8.07 5.42
C ASP A 146 -5.66 9.02 6.45
N ALA A 147 -5.60 8.64 7.73
CA ALA A 147 -5.04 9.47 8.80
C ALA A 147 -3.65 8.97 9.24
N PRO A 148 -2.54 9.51 8.71
CA PRO A 148 -1.20 9.07 9.08
C PRO A 148 -0.88 9.38 10.55
N LEU A 149 0.01 8.58 11.15
CA LEU A 149 0.62 8.97 12.43
C LEU A 149 1.38 10.29 12.27
N VAL A 150 1.29 11.15 13.28
CA VAL A 150 1.95 12.46 13.27
C VAL A 150 3.34 12.30 13.86
N PHE A 151 4.38 12.50 13.04
CA PHE A 151 5.76 12.50 13.50
C PHE A 151 6.15 13.86 14.08
N HIS A 152 6.87 13.84 15.19
CA HIS A 152 7.40 15.01 15.89
C HIS A 152 8.92 14.95 15.88
N ASP A 153 9.52 15.80 15.04
CA ASP A 153 10.96 15.81 14.77
C ASP A 153 11.80 16.17 16.01
N ASP A 154 11.30 17.09 16.83
CA ASP A 154 11.94 17.56 18.05
C ASP A 154 12.21 16.44 19.07
N THR A 155 11.33 15.44 19.11
CA THR A 155 11.32 14.36 20.09
C THR A 155 11.53 12.99 19.46
N HIS A 156 11.61 12.91 18.13
CA HIS A 156 11.66 11.66 17.37
C HIS A 156 10.57 10.68 17.82
N SER A 157 9.35 11.19 17.95
CA SER A 157 8.20 10.45 18.47
C SER A 157 6.99 10.58 17.56
N TRP A 158 6.00 9.70 17.75
CA TRP A 158 4.74 9.73 17.03
C TRP A 158 3.56 9.97 17.97
N THR A 159 2.54 10.66 17.49
CA THR A 159 1.22 10.69 18.13
C THR A 159 0.15 10.18 17.18
N PHE A 160 -0.99 9.80 17.76
CA PHE A 160 -2.18 9.52 16.98
C PHE A 160 -2.71 10.80 16.30
N PRO A 161 -3.29 10.69 15.09
CA PRO A 161 -3.91 11.81 14.40
C PRO A 161 -5.05 12.38 15.25
N GLY A 162 -5.09 13.71 15.37
CA GLY A 162 -6.08 14.42 16.20
C GLY A 162 -5.79 14.44 17.71
N GLU A 163 -4.68 13.84 18.16
CA GLU A 163 -4.27 13.80 19.57
C GLU A 163 -2.86 14.41 19.78
N PRO A 164 -2.65 15.72 19.56
CA PRO A 164 -1.33 16.35 19.63
C PRO A 164 -0.69 16.29 21.02
N ASP A 165 -1.52 16.31 22.07
CA ASP A 165 -1.12 16.15 23.48
C ASP A 165 -1.31 14.69 23.97
N GLY A 166 -1.55 13.77 23.04
CA GLY A 166 -1.77 12.35 23.33
C GLY A 166 -0.49 11.59 23.66
N TRP A 167 -0.61 10.26 23.77
CA TRP A 167 0.52 9.39 24.06
C TRP A 167 1.61 9.50 23.00
N ARG A 168 2.85 9.62 23.46
CA ARG A 168 4.04 9.61 22.61
C ARG A 168 4.50 8.19 22.40
N LEU A 169 4.45 7.77 21.15
CA LEU A 169 4.92 6.47 20.71
C LEU A 169 6.39 6.60 20.30
N THR A 170 7.21 5.65 20.71
CA THR A 170 8.64 5.56 20.33
C THR A 170 8.84 4.93 18.95
N GLY A 171 7.76 4.60 18.25
CA GLY A 171 7.75 3.97 16.94
C GLY A 171 6.33 3.91 16.38
N ILE A 172 6.21 3.47 15.13
CA ILE A 172 4.91 3.37 14.45
C ILE A 172 4.14 2.09 14.77
N GLY A 173 4.67 1.22 15.64
CA GLY A 173 4.00 -0.01 16.12
C GLY A 173 4.32 -1.29 15.34
N ALA A 174 5.07 -1.19 14.25
CA ALA A 174 5.66 -2.33 13.57
C ALA A 174 6.97 -1.91 12.89
N ASN A 175 7.84 -2.88 12.61
CA ASN A 175 9.06 -2.70 11.83
C ASN A 175 9.07 -3.60 10.60
N LEU A 176 9.62 -3.09 9.50
CA LEU A 176 9.92 -3.88 8.31
C LEU A 176 11.32 -4.48 8.49
N LEU A 177 11.38 -5.79 8.78
CA LEU A 177 12.63 -6.51 9.04
C LEU A 177 13.33 -6.91 7.75
N SER A 178 12.56 -7.37 6.76
CA SER A 178 13.07 -7.68 5.43
C SER A 178 12.02 -7.41 4.36
N HIS A 179 12.48 -7.08 3.16
CA HIS A 179 11.64 -6.88 1.99
C HIS A 179 12.40 -7.23 0.73
N GLU A 180 11.70 -7.85 -0.21
CA GLU A 180 12.23 -8.20 -1.52
C GLU A 180 11.09 -8.23 -2.54
N MET A 181 11.37 -7.74 -3.73
CA MET A 181 10.52 -7.83 -4.90
C MET A 181 11.36 -8.29 -6.08
N GLU A 182 10.90 -9.30 -6.79
CA GLU A 182 11.56 -9.84 -7.98
C GLU A 182 10.53 -10.22 -9.05
N GLY A 183 11.01 -10.43 -10.28
CA GLY A 183 10.17 -10.85 -11.40
C GLY A 183 9.95 -9.76 -12.44
N SER A 184 8.87 -9.90 -13.21
CA SER A 184 8.53 -9.02 -14.32
C SER A 184 7.05 -9.15 -14.68
N ALA A 185 6.52 -8.22 -15.47
CA ALA A 185 5.15 -8.32 -16.00
C ALA A 185 4.90 -9.57 -16.86
N GLU A 186 5.95 -10.16 -17.46
CA GLU A 186 5.83 -11.35 -18.33
C GLU A 186 5.80 -12.65 -17.51
N THR A 187 6.58 -12.71 -16.44
CA THR A 187 6.78 -13.92 -15.61
C THR A 187 5.96 -13.90 -14.33
N GLY A 188 5.30 -12.78 -14.04
CA GLY A 188 4.73 -12.47 -12.73
C GLY A 188 5.78 -11.95 -11.76
N TRP A 189 5.25 -11.35 -10.69
CA TRP A 189 6.01 -10.74 -9.62
C TRP A 189 5.99 -11.62 -8.38
N LYS A 190 7.08 -11.57 -7.61
CA LYS A 190 7.16 -12.21 -6.30
C LYS A 190 7.61 -11.19 -5.27
N ILE A 191 6.87 -11.12 -4.16
CA ILE A 191 7.12 -10.23 -3.04
C ILE A 191 7.37 -11.07 -1.79
N ARG A 192 8.48 -10.82 -1.09
CA ARG A 192 8.79 -11.41 0.21
C ARG A 192 8.88 -10.31 1.26
N LEU A 193 8.18 -10.49 2.37
CA LEU A 193 8.15 -9.52 3.47
C LEU A 193 8.34 -10.21 4.82
N GLU A 194 9.06 -9.57 5.72
CA GLU A 194 9.06 -9.92 7.14
C GLU A 194 8.81 -8.67 7.98
N LEU A 195 7.76 -8.71 8.80
CA LEU A 195 7.35 -7.61 9.66
C LEU A 195 7.38 -8.07 11.12
N SER A 196 7.83 -7.20 12.02
CA SER A 196 7.63 -7.38 13.46
C SER A 196 6.60 -6.40 13.99
N LYS A 197 5.72 -6.88 14.87
CA LYS A 197 4.76 -6.06 15.61
C LYS A 197 5.35 -5.66 16.96
N GLN A 198 5.40 -4.37 17.25
CA GLN A 198 5.83 -3.85 18.54
C GLN A 198 4.74 -4.03 19.60
N ILE A 199 5.14 -4.42 20.80
CA ILE A 199 4.25 -4.41 21.97
C ILE A 199 4.58 -3.19 22.79
N PHE A 200 3.65 -2.23 22.83
CA PHE A 200 3.74 -1.10 23.75
C PHE A 200 3.31 -1.56 25.14
N MET A 201 4.24 -1.50 26.09
CA MET A 201 3.91 -1.64 27.50
C MET A 201 3.40 -0.29 28.01
N VAL A 202 2.13 -0.22 28.37
CA VAL A 202 1.60 0.89 29.17
C VAL A 202 2.12 0.69 30.59
N ARG A 203 2.88 1.66 31.12
CA ARG A 203 3.25 1.73 32.53
C ARG A 203 2.37 2.72 33.25
#